data_AF-A0A0B7BD49-F1
#
_entry.id   AF-A0A0B7BD49-F1
#
_cell.length_a   1.000
_cell.length_b   1.000
_cell.length_c   1.000
_cell.angle_alpha   90.00
_cell.angle_beta   90.00
_cell.angle_gamma   90.00
#
_symmetry.space_group_name_H-M   'P 1'
#
loop_
_entity.id
_entity.type
_entity.pdbx_description
1 polymer ?
#
loop_
_entity_poly.entity_id
_entity_poly.type
_entity_poly.pdbx_seq_one_letter_code
_entity_poly.pdbx_strand_id
1 'polypeptide(L)' 'AHGNSLRGLIKYLDNVSDNDIVGLNLPTAIPLVYELDENLRPVKHYYLASEDEVRAAQAKVAAQGKAK' A
#
# COMPACT_ATOMS: atom_id res chain seq x y z
N ALA A 1 -5.55 11.85 0.45
CA ALA A 1 -4.96 11.11 1.60
C ALA A 1 -3.44 11.11 1.47
N HIS A 2 -2.72 10.74 2.53
CA HIS A 2 -1.26 10.64 2.54
C HIS A 2 -0.83 9.21 2.89
N GLY A 3 0.45 8.88 2.73
CA GLY A 3 0.95 7.51 2.92
C GLY A 3 0.58 6.90 4.28
N ASN A 4 0.62 7.67 5.38
CA ASN A 4 0.29 7.16 6.71
C ASN A 4 -1.22 6.94 6.91
N SER A 5 -2.07 7.82 6.39
CA SER A 5 -3.53 7.62 6.46
C SER A 5 -3.98 6.43 5.60
N LEU A 6 -3.37 6.25 4.43
CA LEU A 6 -3.63 5.08 3.57
C LEU A 6 -3.17 3.77 4.22
N ARG A 7 -2.00 3.76 4.88
CA ARG A 7 -1.54 2.58 5.66
C ARG A 7 -2.53 2.20 6.75
N GLY A 8 -3.12 3.17 7.46
CA GLY A 8 -4.16 2.90 8.45
C GLY A 8 -5.38 2.18 7.86
N LEU A 9 -5.83 2.63 6.67
CA LEU A 9 -6.95 1.99 5.98
C LEU A 9 -6.61 0.58 5.48
N ILE A 10 -5.43 0.40 4.87
CA ILE A 10 -4.95 -0.90 4.39
C ILE A 10 -4.80 -1.88 5.55
N LYS A 11 -4.25 -1.43 6.68
CA LYS A 11 -4.13 -2.24 7.89
C LYS A 11 -5.48 -2.81 8.33
N TYR A 12 -6.52 -1.96 8.32
CA TYR A 12 -7.87 -2.36 8.69
C TYR A 12 -8.48 -3.33 7.67
N LEU A 13 -8.38 -3.03 6.37
CA LEU A 13 -8.98 -3.81 5.30
C LEU A 13 -8.33 -5.19 5.16
N ASP A 14 -6.99 -5.24 5.14
CA ASP A 14 -6.22 -6.48 4.91
C ASP A 14 -5.80 -7.18 6.22
N ASN A 15 -6.28 -6.69 7.37
CA ASN A 15 -5.94 -7.19 8.70
C ASN A 15 -4.42 -7.34 8.94
N VAL A 16 -3.66 -6.34 8.51
CA VAL A 16 -2.19 -6.32 8.62
C VAL A 16 -1.80 -6.12 10.09
N SER A 17 -0.83 -6.90 10.56
CA SER A 17 -0.34 -6.78 11.95
C SER A 17 0.38 -5.44 12.20
N ASP A 18 0.50 -5.06 13.47
CA ASP A 18 1.28 -3.88 13.88
C ASP A 18 2.75 -3.96 13.50
N ASN A 19 3.30 -5.17 13.41
CA ASN A 19 4.70 -5.37 13.02
C ASN A 19 4.86 -5.25 11.51
N ASP A 20 3.94 -5.81 10.73
CA ASP A 20 4.03 -5.85 9.27
C ASP A 20 3.73 -4.48 8.64
N ILE A 21 2.84 -3.67 9.24
CA ILE A 21 2.46 -2.36 8.70
C ILE A 21 3.63 -1.38 8.64
N VAL A 22 4.66 -1.56 9.49
CA VAL A 22 5.87 -0.74 9.51
C VAL A 22 6.68 -0.91 8.23
N GLY A 23 6.71 -2.14 7.68
CA GLY A 23 7.43 -2.47 6.44
C GLY A 23 6.66 -2.11 5.15
N LEU A 24 5.39 -1.72 5.27
CA LEU A 24 4.54 -1.46 4.11
C LEU A 24 4.89 -0.11 3.46
N ASN A 25 5.57 -0.18 2.31
CA ASN A 25 5.90 0.98 1.48
C ASN A 25 4.86 1.14 0.37
N LEU A 26 4.02 2.16 0.47
CA LEU A 26 3.04 2.49 -0.57
C LEU A 26 3.71 3.33 -1.66
N PRO A 27 3.63 2.93 -2.94
CA PRO A 27 4.17 3.72 -4.03
C PRO A 27 3.43 5.06 -4.13
N THR A 28 4.15 6.12 -4.48
CA THR A 28 3.55 7.44 -4.67
C THR A 28 2.88 7.52 -6.03
N ALA A 29 1.66 8.05 -6.08
CA ALA A 29 0.90 8.32 -7.30
C ALA A 29 0.58 7.09 -8.19
N ILE A 30 0.64 5.87 -7.64
CA ILE A 30 0.10 4.67 -8.30
C ILE A 30 -1.23 4.32 -7.64
N PRO A 31 -2.35 4.22 -8.40
CA PRO A 31 -3.63 3.84 -7.83
C PRO A 31 -3.60 2.42 -7.26
N LEU A 32 -4.03 2.26 -6.01
CA LEU A 32 -4.33 0.97 -5.39
C LEU A 32 -5.85 0.79 -5.37
N VAL A 33 -6.34 -0.17 -6.13
CA VAL A 33 -7.77 -0.47 -6.26
C VAL A 33 -8.13 -1.54 -5.24
N TYR A 34 -9.21 -1.33 -4.49
CA TYR A 34 -9.88 -2.34 -3.69
C TYR A 34 -11.25 -2.62 -4.27
N GLU A 35 -11.60 -3.89 -4.40
CA GLU A 35 -12.96 -4.32 -4.66
C GLU A 35 -13.51 -4.95 -3.38
N LEU A 36 -14.64 -4.45 -2.91
CA LEU A 36 -15.22 -4.82 -1.63
C LEU A 36 -16.55 -5.56 -1.85
N ASP A 37 -16.88 -6.46 -0.93
CA ASP A 37 -18.19 -7.10 -0.86
C ASP A 37 -19.25 -6.14 -0.27
N GLU A 38 -20.50 -6.61 -0.18
CA GLU A 38 -21.63 -5.87 0.42
C GLU A 38 -21.44 -5.51 1.90
N ASN A 39 -20.50 -6.17 2.58
CA ASN A 39 -20.14 -5.96 3.97
C ASN A 39 -18.84 -5.14 4.11
N LEU A 40 -18.38 -4.52 3.02
CA LEU A 40 -17.15 -3.73 2.93
C LEU A 40 -15.85 -4.52 3.21
N ARG A 41 -15.88 -5.84 3.01
CA ARG A 41 -14.69 -6.71 3.13
C ARG A 41 -13.96 -6.78 1.80
N PRO A 42 -12.63 -6.71 1.76
CA PRO A 42 -11.86 -6.86 0.52
C PRO A 42 -12.08 -8.22 -0.13
N VAL A 43 -12.40 -8.21 -1.42
CA VAL A 43 -12.44 -9.38 -2.29
C VAL A 43 -11.13 -9.50 -3.07
N LYS A 44 -10.61 -8.35 -3.54
CA LYS A 44 -9.29 -8.24 -4.18
C LYS A 44 -8.75 -6.82 -4.07
N HIS A 45 -7.43 -6.71 -4.13
CA HIS A 45 -6.75 -5.44 -4.32
C HIS A 45 -5.61 -5.57 -5.33
N TYR A 46 -5.34 -4.52 -6.10
CA TYR A 46 -4.26 -4.50 -7.08
C TYR A 46 -3.87 -3.07 -7.42
N TYR A 47 -2.61 -2.89 -7.85
CA TYR A 47 -2.15 -1.62 -8.38
C TYR A 47 -2.54 -1.49 -9.86
N LEU A 48 -2.92 -0.28 -10.29
CA LEU A 48 -3.11 0.05 -11.70
C LEU A 48 -1.79 0.43 -12.36
N ALA A 49 -0.86 -0.52 -12.41
CA ALA A 49 0.44 -0.43 -13.07
C ALA A 49 1.02 -1.84 -13.24
N SER A 50 2.10 -1.98 -14.01
CA SER A 50 2.84 -3.24 -14.06
C SER A 50 3.57 -3.52 -12.73
N GLU A 51 3.86 -4.80 -12.46
CA GLU A 51 4.59 -5.19 -11.25
C GLU A 51 5.97 -4.52 -11.13
N ASP A 52 6.66 -4.34 -12.26
CA ASP A 52 7.99 -3.72 -12.29
C ASP A 52 7.93 -2.24 -11.94
N GLU A 53 6.91 -1.51 -12.43
CA GLU A 53 6.68 -0.11 -12.07
C GLU A 53 6.36 0.05 -10.58
N VAL A 54 5.50 -0.82 -10.04
CA VAL A 54 5.15 -0.84 -8.62
C VAL A 54 6.39 -1.11 -7.77
N ARG A 55 7.13 -2.17 -8.09
CA ARG A 55 8.34 -2.56 -7.35
C ARG A 55 9.39 -1.44 -7.35
N ALA A 56 9.62 -0.81 -8.51
CA ALA A 56 10.54 0.31 -8.62
C ALA A 56 10.09 1.52 -7.79
N ALA A 57 8.79 1.86 -7.81
CA ALA A 57 8.25 2.97 -7.03
C ALA A 57 8.29 2.71 -5.52
N GLN A 58 7.98 1.49 -5.08
CA GLN A 58 8.09 1.09 -3.67
C GLN A 58 9.52 1.15 -3.16
N ALA A 59 10.48 0.69 -3.97
CA ALA A 59 11.90 0.78 -3.65
C ALA A 59 12.37 2.23 -3.50
N LYS A 60 11.88 3.15 -4.35
CA LYS A 60 12.15 4.59 -4.22
C LYS A 60 11.65 5.14 -2.90
N VAL A 61 10.42 4.79 -2.48
CA VAL A 61 9.85 5.22 -1.19
C VAL A 61 10.66 4.66 -0.02
N ALA A 62 11.02 3.37 -0.06
CA ALA A 62 11.84 2.74 0.97
C ALA A 62 13.24 3.38 1.11
N ALA A 63 13.81 3.83 0.00
CA ALA A 63 15.12 4.49 -0.02
C ALA A 63 15.10 5.92 0.54
N GLN A 64 13.94 6.60 0.58
CA GLN A 64 13.85 7.98 1.11
C GLN A 64 14.23 8.08 2.59
N GLY A 65 14.05 6.99 3.36
CA GLY A 65 14.42 6.93 4.78
C GLY A 65 15.89 6.60 5.03
N LYS A 66 16.67 6.26 4.00
CA LYS A 66 18.11 6.03 4.13
C LYS A 66 18.81 7.38 4.11
N ALA A 67 19.63 7.65 5.13
CA ALA A 67 20.45 8.86 5.20
C ALA A 67 21.28 9.00 3.91
N LYS A 68 21.36 10.23 3.39
CA LYS A 68 22.32 10.60 2.34
C LYS A 68 23.75 10.42 2.83
#